data_AF-A0A1E3NPE0-F1
#
_entry.id   AF-A0A1E3NPE0-F1
#
_cell.length_a   1.000
_cell.length_b   1.000
_cell.length_c   1.000
_cell.angle_alpha   90.00
_cell.angle_beta   90.00
_cell.angle_gamma   90.00
#
_symmetry.space_group_name_H-M   'P 1'
#
loop_
_entity.id
_entity.type
_entity.pdbx_description
1 polymer ?
#
loop_
_entity_poly.entity_id
_entity_poly.type
_entity_poly.pdbx_seq_one_letter_code
_entity_poly.pdbx_strand_id
1 'polypeptide(L)'
;MAVNGGTHSSHQISITLGTIFCVLAIGHFALMWWLKTWMMVFIIAGCILEVTGYLSTAAGYGTQSVQVIVAPIFLSTSVYMSLGTLIKRMDVKDFIPFRTASFCFVLGNVVSLGLQIAGVVLGKVQEDKSLGTSITIAGLAVQLVQDLAFFTTTIVVHKKFLKSPFFESGKGVYGWKNYLMTLYILTSLFFVRNCFRIVQFGIGWNGYVARQAAFAYTLDGLLMVIAMTMILFIHPGLVYSRLKADPLLEHTSNEL
;
A
#
# COMPACT_ATOMS: atom_id res chain seq x y z
N MET A 1 16.38 -15.64 35.80
CA MET A 1 16.82 -14.26 35.54
C MET A 1 17.45 -14.19 34.15
N ALA A 2 16.69 -13.73 33.14
CA ALA A 2 17.14 -13.14 31.86
C ALA A 2 15.96 -13.05 30.86
N VAL A 3 14.90 -12.27 31.19
CA VAL A 3 13.78 -11.99 30.25
C VAL A 3 13.36 -10.50 30.26
N ASN A 4 14.21 -9.59 30.76
CA ASN A 4 13.86 -8.16 30.81
C ASN A 4 14.47 -7.29 29.69
N GLY A 5 15.35 -7.84 28.84
CA GLY A 5 15.99 -7.06 27.77
C GLY A 5 15.20 -6.95 26.46
N GLY A 6 14.24 -7.84 26.20
CA GLY A 6 13.52 -7.93 24.92
C GLY A 6 12.16 -7.22 24.86
N THR A 7 11.59 -6.86 26.01
CA THR A 7 10.25 -6.24 26.13
C THR A 7 10.29 -4.72 26.03
N HIS A 8 11.35 -4.08 26.52
CA HIS A 8 11.51 -2.63 26.43
C HIS A 8 11.79 -2.15 24.99
N SER A 9 12.58 -2.89 24.22
CA SER A 9 12.94 -2.52 22.85
C SER A 9 11.76 -2.63 21.88
N SER A 10 10.93 -3.67 21.99
CA SER A 10 9.75 -3.85 21.13
C SER A 10 8.64 -2.81 21.40
N HIS A 11 8.50 -2.39 22.65
CA HIS A 11 7.59 -1.30 23.04
C HIS A 11 8.03 0.05 22.46
N GLN A 12 9.32 0.40 22.59
CA GLN A 12 9.89 1.63 22.02
C GLN A 12 9.77 1.69 20.49
N ILE A 13 10.03 0.57 19.80
CA ILE A 13 9.88 0.46 18.34
C ILE A 13 8.42 0.73 17.94
N SER A 14 7.46 0.16 18.67
CA SER A 14 6.05 0.32 18.36
C SER A 14 5.57 1.76 18.53
N ILE A 15 6.00 2.46 19.59
CA ILE A 15 5.69 3.88 19.79
C ILE A 15 6.32 4.73 18.68
N THR A 16 7.59 4.44 18.34
CA THR A 16 8.31 5.19 17.29
C THR A 16 7.61 5.06 15.94
N LEU A 17 7.29 3.83 15.52
CA LEU A 17 6.57 3.57 14.26
C LEU A 17 5.17 4.21 14.28
N GLY A 18 4.41 4.04 15.37
CA GLY A 18 3.10 4.67 15.52
C GLY A 18 3.14 6.20 15.41
N THR A 19 4.19 6.83 15.97
CA THR A 19 4.40 8.28 15.86
C THR A 19 4.72 8.70 14.43
N ILE A 20 5.59 7.96 13.73
CA ILE A 20 5.92 8.23 12.33
C ILE A 20 4.67 8.11 11.45
N PHE A 21 3.88 7.05 11.62
CA PHE A 21 2.63 6.89 10.87
C PHE A 21 1.62 8.00 11.15
N CYS A 22 1.58 8.54 12.37
CA CYS A 22 0.72 9.66 12.72
C CYS A 22 1.14 10.94 11.97
N VAL A 23 2.45 11.24 11.93
CA VAL A 23 2.98 12.37 11.16
C VAL A 23 2.69 12.21 9.67
N LEU A 24 2.89 11.01 9.13
CA LEU A 24 2.57 10.70 7.72
C LEU A 24 1.07 10.84 7.44
N ALA A 25 0.20 10.41 8.34
CA ALA A 25 -1.26 10.57 8.21
C ALA A 25 -1.66 12.05 8.09
N ILE A 26 -1.08 12.91 8.94
CA ILE A 26 -1.33 14.35 8.91
C ILE A 26 -0.84 14.95 7.59
N GLY A 27 0.37 14.58 7.14
CA GLY A 27 0.92 15.03 5.85
C GLY A 27 0.04 14.65 4.67
N HIS A 28 -0.40 13.38 4.60
CA HIS A 28 -1.30 12.90 3.54
C HIS A 28 -2.66 13.58 3.59
N PHE A 29 -3.22 13.81 4.79
CA PHE A 29 -4.47 14.54 4.95
C PHE A 29 -4.35 15.99 4.46
N ALA A 30 -3.28 16.70 4.84
CA ALA A 30 -3.04 18.08 4.43
C ALA A 30 -2.88 18.20 2.90
N LEU A 31 -2.09 17.34 2.27
CA LEU A 31 -1.91 17.32 0.82
C LEU A 31 -3.19 16.88 0.09
N MET A 32 -3.93 15.90 0.61
CA MET A 32 -5.20 15.47 0.05
C MET A 32 -6.19 16.63 0.00
N TRP A 33 -6.31 17.36 1.10
CA TRP A 33 -7.22 18.51 1.22
C TRP A 33 -6.79 19.66 0.29
N TRP A 34 -5.51 20.02 0.31
CA TRP A 34 -5.00 21.14 -0.49
C TRP A 34 -5.08 20.86 -2.00
N LEU A 35 -4.70 19.65 -2.42
CA LEU A 35 -4.68 19.26 -3.84
C LEU A 35 -5.99 18.64 -4.32
N LYS A 36 -7.02 18.59 -3.46
CA LYS A 36 -8.36 18.04 -3.74
C LYS A 36 -8.33 16.64 -4.37
N THR A 37 -7.48 15.77 -3.83
CA THR A 37 -7.26 14.40 -4.35
C THR A 37 -7.98 13.35 -3.51
N TRP A 38 -9.32 13.43 -3.47
CA TRP A 38 -10.19 12.60 -2.63
C TRP A 38 -9.98 11.07 -2.73
N MET A 39 -9.43 10.58 -3.84
CA MET A 39 -9.04 9.18 -4.00
C MET A 39 -7.97 8.71 -2.99
N MET A 40 -7.21 9.64 -2.38
CA MET A 40 -6.23 9.37 -1.33
C MET A 40 -6.86 9.09 0.04
N VAL A 41 -8.20 9.06 0.16
CA VAL A 41 -8.86 8.68 1.42
C VAL A 41 -8.42 7.30 1.92
N PHE A 42 -8.13 6.36 1.00
CA PHE A 42 -7.66 5.03 1.36
C PHE A 42 -6.27 5.04 1.99
N ILE A 43 -5.32 5.86 1.52
CA ILE A 43 -4.00 5.94 2.17
C ILE A 43 -4.12 6.47 3.60
N ILE A 44 -5.04 7.41 3.86
CA ILE A 44 -5.30 7.93 5.21
C ILE A 44 -5.90 6.84 6.10
N ALA A 45 -6.87 6.08 5.60
CA ALA A 45 -7.44 4.94 6.32
C ALA A 45 -6.35 3.91 6.67
N GLY A 46 -5.45 3.62 5.73
CA GLY A 46 -4.27 2.79 5.96
C GLY A 46 -3.36 3.35 7.05
N CYS A 47 -3.04 4.65 7.03
CA CYS A 47 -2.24 5.27 8.08
C CYS A 47 -2.89 5.15 9.47
N ILE A 48 -4.20 5.35 9.57
CA ILE A 48 -4.92 5.22 10.85
C ILE A 48 -4.84 3.78 11.35
N LEU A 49 -4.97 2.79 10.46
CA LEU A 49 -4.82 1.37 10.82
C LEU A 49 -3.40 1.07 11.31
N GLU A 50 -2.36 1.61 10.66
CA GLU A 50 -0.98 1.45 11.14
C GLU A 50 -0.79 2.10 12.51
N VAL A 51 -1.20 3.37 12.69
CA VAL A 51 -1.09 4.08 13.97
C VAL A 51 -1.77 3.29 15.08
N THR A 52 -3.04 2.92 14.88
CA THR A 52 -3.81 2.20 15.90
C THR A 52 -3.25 0.80 16.14
N GLY A 53 -2.74 0.12 15.11
CA GLY A 53 -2.10 -1.18 15.22
C GLY A 53 -0.82 -1.14 16.05
N TYR A 54 0.10 -0.22 15.75
CA TYR A 54 1.36 -0.05 16.47
C TYR A 54 1.16 0.46 17.90
N LEU A 55 0.22 1.37 18.13
CA LEU A 55 -0.11 1.83 19.49
C LEU A 55 -0.81 0.75 20.32
N SER A 56 -1.66 -0.07 19.71
CA SER A 56 -2.28 -1.22 20.40
C SER A 56 -1.23 -2.24 20.84
N THR A 57 -0.24 -2.51 19.99
CA THR A 57 0.92 -3.35 20.35
C THR A 57 1.69 -2.75 21.53
N ALA A 58 1.95 -1.44 21.51
CA ALA A 58 2.63 -0.75 22.60
C ALA A 58 1.85 -0.87 23.92
N ALA A 59 0.52 -0.79 23.88
CA ALA A 59 -0.35 -0.97 25.05
C ALA A 59 -0.49 -2.42 25.53
N GLY A 60 0.19 -3.40 24.90
CA GLY A 60 0.21 -4.79 25.33
C GLY A 60 -0.85 -5.69 24.71
N TYR A 61 -1.61 -5.22 23.71
CA TYR A 61 -2.67 -5.99 23.04
C TYR A 61 -2.17 -7.00 21.99
N GLY A 62 -0.86 -7.28 21.98
CA GLY A 62 -0.20 -8.23 21.07
C GLY A 62 0.41 -7.57 19.83
N THR A 63 1.47 -8.19 19.30
CA THR A 63 2.36 -7.62 18.26
C THR A 63 1.84 -7.71 16.84
N GLN A 64 0.66 -8.29 16.60
CA GLN A 64 0.11 -8.49 15.25
C GLN A 64 -1.39 -8.28 15.24
N SER A 65 -1.76 -7.03 15.48
CA SER A 65 -3.14 -6.59 15.44
C SER A 65 -3.67 -6.68 14.00
N VAL A 66 -4.96 -7.00 13.85
CA VAL A 66 -5.63 -7.10 12.54
C VAL A 66 -5.36 -5.86 11.70
N GLN A 67 -5.31 -4.69 12.34
CA GLN A 67 -5.08 -3.40 11.71
C GLN A 67 -3.79 -3.36 10.88
N VAL A 68 -2.66 -3.84 11.41
CA VAL A 68 -1.36 -3.85 10.70
C VAL A 68 -1.38 -4.86 9.53
N ILE A 69 -2.13 -5.95 9.69
CA ILE A 69 -2.29 -6.95 8.65
C ILE A 69 -3.05 -6.35 7.45
N VAL A 70 -4.12 -5.59 7.73
CA VAL A 70 -5.02 -5.05 6.70
C VAL A 70 -4.68 -3.64 6.21
N ALA A 71 -3.81 -2.88 6.88
CA ALA A 71 -3.46 -1.53 6.47
C ALA A 71 -2.89 -1.44 5.04
N PRO A 72 -1.98 -2.33 4.58
CA PRO A 72 -1.39 -2.25 3.24
C PRO A 72 -2.42 -2.40 2.11
N ILE A 73 -3.56 -3.04 2.37
CA ILE A 73 -4.66 -3.22 1.42
C ILE A 73 -5.24 -1.87 1.02
N PHE A 74 -5.36 -0.96 1.98
CA PHE A 74 -5.84 0.39 1.73
C PHE A 74 -4.81 1.21 0.96
N LEU A 75 -3.51 1.01 1.25
CA LEU A 75 -2.44 1.69 0.54
C LEU A 75 -2.37 1.25 -0.92
N SER A 76 -2.39 -0.06 -1.19
CA SER A 76 -2.40 -0.60 -2.54
C SER A 76 -3.63 -0.14 -3.31
N THR A 77 -4.80 -0.13 -2.69
CA THR A 77 -6.04 0.43 -3.28
C THR A 77 -5.86 1.88 -3.73
N SER A 78 -5.26 2.72 -2.89
CA SER A 78 -4.99 4.13 -3.22
C SER A 78 -4.04 4.27 -4.43
N VAL A 79 -3.01 3.43 -4.50
CA VAL A 79 -2.04 3.34 -5.61
C VAL A 79 -2.70 2.84 -6.90
N TYR A 80 -3.63 1.89 -6.81
CA TYR A 80 -4.36 1.40 -7.99
C TYR A 80 -5.27 2.48 -8.58
N MET A 81 -5.99 3.19 -7.71
CA MET A 81 -6.84 4.33 -8.12
C MET A 81 -6.04 5.48 -8.71
N SER A 82 -4.82 5.73 -8.20
CA SER A 82 -3.97 6.79 -8.70
C SER A 82 -3.42 6.48 -10.10
N LEU A 83 -3.07 5.24 -10.40
CA LEU A 83 -2.70 4.86 -11.77
C LEU A 83 -3.90 4.99 -12.73
N GLY A 84 -5.09 4.56 -12.31
CA GLY A 84 -6.32 4.73 -13.11
C GLY A 84 -6.64 6.19 -13.42
N THR A 85 -6.44 7.08 -12.44
CA THR A 85 -6.64 8.52 -12.63
C THR A 85 -5.58 9.15 -13.53
N LEU A 86 -4.33 8.71 -13.44
CA LEU A 86 -3.24 9.15 -14.33
C LEU A 86 -3.58 8.86 -15.79
N ILE A 87 -3.98 7.61 -16.07
CA ILE A 87 -4.33 7.16 -17.42
C ILE A 87 -5.52 7.92 -17.97
N LYS A 88 -6.55 8.18 -17.13
CA LYS A 88 -7.69 9.00 -17.51
C LYS A 88 -7.26 10.42 -17.92
N ARG A 89 -6.31 11.03 -17.20
CA ARG A 89 -5.86 12.40 -17.46
C ARG A 89 -4.99 12.54 -18.70
N MET A 90 -4.39 11.45 -19.17
CA MET A 90 -3.58 11.45 -20.39
C MET A 90 -4.39 11.18 -21.67
N ASP A 91 -5.70 10.94 -21.54
CA ASP A 91 -6.66 10.74 -22.65
C ASP A 91 -6.18 9.82 -23.79
N VAL A 92 -5.41 8.78 -23.46
CA VAL A 92 -4.93 7.83 -24.46
C VAL A 92 -6.09 6.88 -24.82
N LYS A 93 -6.76 7.14 -25.95
CA LYS A 93 -8.02 6.52 -26.40
C LYS A 93 -8.01 4.97 -26.48
N ASP A 94 -6.83 4.33 -26.46
CA ASP A 94 -6.65 2.87 -26.45
C ASP A 94 -6.50 2.23 -25.05
N PHE A 95 -6.85 2.94 -23.97
CA PHE A 95 -6.75 2.45 -22.58
C PHE A 95 -8.06 1.98 -21.95
N ILE A 96 -9.12 1.82 -22.74
CA ILE A 96 -10.46 1.42 -22.26
C ILE A 96 -10.48 0.12 -21.40
N PRO A 97 -9.59 -0.89 -21.56
CA PRO A 97 -9.56 -2.03 -20.61
C PRO A 97 -8.92 -1.72 -19.24
N PHE A 98 -8.18 -0.62 -19.07
CA PHE A 98 -7.47 -0.33 -17.81
C PHE A 98 -8.41 0.19 -16.70
N ARG A 99 -9.46 0.93 -17.07
CA ARG A 99 -10.47 1.41 -16.11
C ARG A 99 -11.14 0.23 -15.37
N THR A 100 -11.46 -0.81 -16.12
CA THR A 100 -12.00 -2.07 -15.58
C THR A 100 -10.95 -2.80 -14.76
N ALA A 101 -9.69 -2.83 -15.21
CA ALA A 101 -8.60 -3.48 -14.46
C ALA A 101 -8.39 -2.87 -13.07
N SER A 102 -8.39 -1.53 -12.95
CA SER A 102 -8.29 -0.86 -11.64
C SER A 102 -9.44 -1.25 -10.71
N PHE A 103 -10.66 -1.32 -11.22
CA PHE A 103 -11.83 -1.75 -10.45
C PHE A 103 -11.70 -3.21 -10.01
N CYS A 104 -11.23 -4.11 -10.88
CA CYS A 104 -10.95 -5.50 -10.53
C CYS A 104 -9.88 -5.62 -9.43
N PHE A 105 -8.86 -4.76 -9.44
CA PHE A 105 -7.86 -4.73 -8.37
C PHE A 105 -8.45 -4.28 -7.03
N VAL A 106 -9.35 -3.30 -7.03
CA VAL A 106 -10.06 -2.92 -5.79
C VAL A 106 -10.95 -4.05 -5.30
N LEU A 107 -11.67 -4.75 -6.20
CA LEU A 107 -12.52 -5.88 -5.82
C LEU A 107 -11.72 -7.03 -5.19
N GLY A 108 -10.59 -7.42 -5.78
CA GLY A 108 -9.77 -8.47 -5.16
C GLY A 108 -9.16 -8.03 -3.83
N ASN A 109 -8.91 -6.73 -3.63
CA ASN A 109 -8.48 -6.19 -2.34
C ASN A 109 -9.59 -6.33 -1.29
N VAL A 110 -10.86 -6.14 -1.66
CA VAL A 110 -12.02 -6.39 -0.78
C VAL A 110 -12.11 -7.86 -0.40
N VAL A 111 -11.91 -8.78 -1.35
CA VAL A 111 -11.88 -10.23 -1.08
C VAL A 111 -10.75 -10.57 -0.12
N SER A 112 -9.54 -10.08 -0.39
CA SER A 112 -8.38 -10.32 0.45
C SER A 112 -8.54 -9.73 1.86
N LEU A 113 -9.13 -8.53 1.98
CA LEU A 113 -9.48 -7.92 3.26
C LEU A 113 -10.43 -8.81 4.06
N GLY A 114 -11.48 -9.32 3.42
CA GLY A 114 -12.43 -10.24 4.05
C GLY A 114 -11.76 -11.51 4.55
N LEU A 115 -10.91 -12.14 3.73
CA LEU A 115 -10.13 -13.32 4.11
C LEU A 115 -9.19 -13.02 5.29
N GLN A 116 -8.45 -11.91 5.27
CA GLN A 116 -7.51 -11.57 6.34
C GLN A 116 -8.21 -11.28 7.67
N ILE A 117 -9.32 -10.54 7.65
CA ILE A 117 -10.12 -10.31 8.87
C ILE A 117 -10.68 -11.63 9.39
N ALA A 118 -11.31 -12.43 8.53
CA ALA A 118 -11.88 -13.71 8.91
C ALA A 118 -10.81 -14.66 9.48
N GLY A 119 -9.66 -14.77 8.82
CA GLY A 119 -8.56 -15.62 9.24
C GLY A 119 -8.01 -15.23 10.62
N VAL A 120 -7.77 -13.94 10.87
CA VAL A 120 -7.26 -13.49 12.17
C VAL A 120 -8.30 -13.66 13.28
N VAL A 121 -9.58 -13.40 13.01
CA VAL A 121 -10.66 -13.59 13.99
C VAL A 121 -10.82 -15.07 14.33
N LEU A 122 -10.86 -15.96 13.34
CA LEU A 122 -10.96 -17.40 13.56
C LEU A 122 -9.74 -17.93 14.33
N GLY A 123 -8.53 -17.43 14.02
CA GLY A 123 -7.31 -17.78 14.75
C GLY A 123 -7.27 -17.31 16.22
N LYS A 124 -8.18 -16.42 16.62
CA LYS A 124 -8.35 -15.98 18.02
C LYS A 124 -9.47 -16.71 18.76
N VAL A 125 -10.53 -17.11 18.05
CA VAL A 125 -11.74 -17.69 18.66
C VAL A 125 -11.70 -19.22 18.71
N GLN A 126 -11.05 -19.87 17.73
CA GLN A 126 -10.98 -21.33 17.68
C GLN A 126 -9.81 -21.90 18.48
N GLU A 127 -9.99 -23.10 19.02
CA GLU A 127 -8.90 -23.88 19.65
C GLU A 127 -7.85 -24.28 18.62
N ASP A 128 -8.30 -24.76 17.45
CA ASP A 128 -7.43 -25.02 16.31
C ASP A 128 -7.18 -23.73 15.50
N LYS A 129 -5.97 -23.18 15.66
CA LYS A 129 -5.54 -21.95 14.97
C LYS A 129 -5.13 -22.18 13.51
N SER A 130 -5.06 -23.43 13.05
CA SER A 130 -4.59 -23.78 11.70
C SER A 130 -5.54 -23.25 10.62
N LEU A 131 -6.85 -23.30 10.87
CA LEU A 131 -7.87 -22.78 9.96
C LEU A 131 -7.73 -21.26 9.79
N GLY A 132 -7.65 -20.52 10.89
CA GLY A 132 -7.48 -19.06 10.84
C GLY A 132 -6.17 -18.63 10.16
N THR A 133 -5.09 -19.37 10.40
CA THR A 133 -3.79 -19.16 9.75
C THR A 133 -3.88 -19.39 8.24
N SER A 134 -4.50 -20.51 7.82
CA SER A 134 -4.68 -20.86 6.40
C SER A 134 -5.51 -19.81 5.65
N ILE A 135 -6.60 -19.33 6.25
CA ILE A 135 -7.46 -18.30 5.66
C ILE A 135 -6.71 -16.96 5.55
N THR A 136 -5.91 -16.60 6.56
CA THR A 136 -5.07 -15.39 6.52
C THR A 136 -4.04 -15.47 5.39
N ILE A 137 -3.36 -16.61 5.23
CA ILE A 137 -2.42 -16.86 4.13
C ILE A 137 -3.13 -16.80 2.78
N ALA A 138 -4.33 -17.35 2.65
CA ALA A 138 -5.12 -17.27 1.42
C ALA A 138 -5.41 -15.82 1.03
N GLY A 139 -5.79 -14.97 2.00
CA GLY A 139 -5.95 -13.53 1.77
C GLY A 139 -4.66 -12.88 1.26
N LEU A 140 -3.53 -13.12 1.94
CA LEU A 140 -2.23 -12.58 1.52
C LEU A 140 -1.81 -13.06 0.13
N ALA A 141 -2.12 -14.32 -0.23
CA ALA A 141 -1.84 -14.88 -1.55
C ALA A 141 -2.65 -14.20 -2.66
N VAL A 142 -3.95 -13.94 -2.41
CA VAL A 142 -4.78 -13.13 -3.34
C VAL A 142 -4.14 -11.78 -3.58
N GLN A 143 -3.70 -11.10 -2.52
CA GLN A 143 -3.01 -9.82 -2.63
C GLN A 143 -1.71 -9.88 -3.43
N LEU A 144 -0.89 -10.90 -3.20
CA LEU A 144 0.36 -11.10 -3.92
C LEU A 144 0.12 -11.25 -5.43
N VAL A 145 -0.93 -12.00 -5.83
CA VAL A 145 -1.33 -12.12 -7.23
C VAL A 145 -1.77 -10.76 -7.81
N GLN A 146 -2.50 -9.97 -7.03
CA GLN A 146 -2.91 -8.63 -7.45
C GLN A 146 -1.73 -7.67 -7.61
N ASP A 147 -0.76 -7.69 -6.69
CA ASP A 147 0.46 -6.88 -6.79
C ASP A 147 1.25 -7.23 -8.06
N LEU A 148 1.39 -8.51 -8.39
CA LEU A 148 2.03 -8.95 -9.64
C LEU A 148 1.26 -8.50 -10.88
N ALA A 149 -0.06 -8.62 -10.85
CA ALA A 149 -0.91 -8.18 -11.95
C ALA A 149 -0.82 -6.65 -12.13
N PHE A 150 -0.83 -5.88 -11.04
CA PHE A 150 -0.68 -4.44 -11.07
C PHE A 150 0.72 -4.02 -11.57
N PHE A 151 1.78 -4.71 -11.12
CA PHE A 151 3.15 -4.48 -11.61
C PHE A 151 3.24 -4.66 -13.13
N THR A 152 2.70 -5.78 -13.63
CA THR A 152 2.64 -6.09 -15.07
C THR A 152 1.85 -5.03 -15.83
N THR A 153 0.72 -4.59 -15.27
CA THR A 153 -0.10 -3.56 -15.90
C THR A 153 0.63 -2.22 -15.95
N THR A 154 1.39 -1.87 -14.91
CA THR A 154 2.24 -0.67 -14.88
C THR A 154 3.30 -0.72 -15.99
N ILE A 155 3.88 -1.90 -16.29
CA ILE A 155 4.81 -2.09 -17.44
C ILE A 155 4.11 -1.79 -18.77
N VAL A 156 2.91 -2.32 -18.96
CA VAL A 156 2.14 -2.09 -20.19
C VAL A 156 1.83 -0.60 -20.36
N VAL A 157 1.40 0.06 -19.27
CA VAL A 157 1.12 1.51 -19.26
C VAL A 157 2.37 2.31 -19.60
N HIS A 158 3.50 1.99 -18.96
CA HIS A 158 4.78 2.66 -19.19
C HIS A 158 5.21 2.57 -20.66
N LYS A 159 5.19 1.35 -21.24
CA LYS A 159 5.55 1.13 -22.65
C LYS A 159 4.63 1.89 -23.60
N LYS A 160 3.33 1.99 -23.30
CA LYS A 160 2.38 2.76 -24.10
C LYS A 160 2.63 4.28 -23.99
N PHE A 161 2.88 4.80 -22.79
CA PHE A 161 3.18 6.22 -22.60
C PHE A 161 4.46 6.66 -23.32
N LEU A 162 5.48 5.79 -23.36
CA LEU A 162 6.71 6.05 -24.13
C LEU A 162 6.47 6.19 -25.64
N LYS A 163 5.42 5.55 -26.17
CA LYS A 163 5.03 5.63 -27.59
C LYS A 163 3.98 6.72 -27.86
N SER A 164 3.49 7.39 -26.82
CA SER A 164 2.46 8.41 -26.94
C SER A 164 3.07 9.78 -27.30
N PRO A 165 2.29 10.69 -27.91
CA PRO A 165 2.72 12.08 -28.15
C PRO A 165 3.13 12.82 -26.87
N PHE A 166 2.70 12.35 -25.70
CA PHE A 166 2.95 12.94 -24.37
C PHE A 166 4.32 12.57 -23.75
N PHE A 167 5.30 12.18 -24.58
CA PHE A 167 6.63 11.83 -24.10
C PHE A 167 7.33 13.00 -23.38
N GLU A 168 7.16 14.22 -23.91
CA GLU A 168 7.76 15.44 -23.39
C GLU A 168 7.14 15.85 -22.03
N SER A 169 5.83 15.64 -21.85
CA SER A 169 5.10 15.77 -20.58
C SER A 169 5.59 14.82 -19.47
N GLY A 170 6.45 13.86 -19.83
CA GLY A 170 7.04 12.90 -18.90
C GLY A 170 8.24 13.41 -18.13
N LYS A 171 8.79 14.58 -18.48
CA LYS A 171 10.01 15.12 -17.88
C LYS A 171 9.73 15.91 -16.58
N GLY A 172 10.69 15.84 -15.65
CA GLY A 172 10.67 16.56 -14.37
C GLY A 172 10.23 15.71 -13.18
N VAL A 173 10.46 16.23 -11.97
CA VAL A 173 10.21 15.50 -10.71
C VAL A 173 8.77 14.99 -10.61
N TYR A 174 7.80 15.82 -11.00
CA TYR A 174 6.37 15.47 -11.01
C TYR A 174 5.86 15.01 -12.39
N GLY A 175 6.76 14.58 -13.28
CA GLY A 175 6.39 14.00 -14.58
C GLY A 175 5.87 12.57 -14.43
N TRP A 176 5.06 12.11 -15.41
CA TRP A 176 4.47 10.77 -15.35
C TRP A 176 5.51 9.65 -15.28
N LYS A 177 6.73 9.84 -15.84
CA LYS A 177 7.81 8.84 -15.80
C LYS A 177 8.27 8.57 -14.37
N ASN A 178 8.61 9.63 -13.64
CA ASN A 178 9.03 9.52 -12.25
C ASN A 178 7.89 8.98 -11.38
N TYR A 179 6.66 9.36 -11.67
CA TYR A 179 5.50 8.83 -10.97
C TYR A 179 5.34 7.31 -11.19
N LEU A 180 5.44 6.83 -12.44
CA LEU A 180 5.42 5.38 -12.72
C LEU A 180 6.59 4.65 -12.05
N MET A 181 7.78 5.26 -11.97
CA MET A 181 8.91 4.73 -11.19
C MET A 181 8.57 4.61 -9.71
N THR A 182 7.89 5.60 -9.12
CA THR A 182 7.37 5.50 -7.76
C THR A 182 6.41 4.31 -7.62
N LEU A 183 5.47 4.13 -8.55
CA LEU A 183 4.52 3.02 -8.51
C LEU A 183 5.21 1.64 -8.59
N TYR A 184 6.28 1.49 -9.38
CA TYR A 184 7.07 0.25 -9.39
C TYR A 184 7.69 -0.05 -8.03
N ILE A 185 8.29 0.96 -7.40
CA ILE A 185 8.94 0.78 -6.10
C ILE A 185 7.89 0.42 -5.05
N LEU A 186 6.75 1.12 -5.03
CA LEU A 186 5.65 0.85 -4.08
C LEU A 186 5.09 -0.56 -4.24
N THR A 187 4.82 -0.97 -5.47
CA THR A 187 4.29 -2.32 -5.75
C THR A 187 5.28 -3.40 -5.35
N SER A 188 6.58 -3.18 -5.59
CA SER A 188 7.64 -4.09 -5.14
C SER A 188 7.73 -4.18 -3.62
N LEU A 189 7.58 -3.06 -2.89
CA LEU A 189 7.56 -3.07 -1.43
C LEU A 189 6.37 -3.88 -0.88
N PHE A 190 5.17 -3.70 -1.45
CA PHE A 190 3.98 -4.47 -1.08
C PHE A 190 4.15 -5.96 -1.37
N PHE A 191 4.72 -6.30 -2.54
CA PHE A 191 5.01 -7.67 -2.92
C PHE A 191 5.97 -8.35 -1.92
N VAL A 192 7.10 -7.70 -1.64
CA VAL A 192 8.11 -8.20 -0.70
C VAL A 192 7.50 -8.39 0.69
N ARG A 193 6.69 -7.44 1.15
CA ARG A 193 5.93 -7.55 2.40
C ARG A 193 5.01 -8.77 2.39
N ASN A 194 4.21 -8.94 1.35
CA ASN A 194 3.24 -10.04 1.25
C ASN A 194 3.95 -11.41 1.25
N CYS A 195 5.09 -11.54 0.58
CA CYS A 195 5.94 -12.73 0.66
C CYS A 195 6.41 -13.01 2.10
N PHE A 196 6.96 -12.00 2.79
CA PHE A 196 7.42 -12.16 4.17
C PHE A 196 6.29 -12.55 5.12
N ARG A 197 5.09 -11.97 4.95
CA ARG A 197 3.92 -12.32 5.76
C ARG A 197 3.45 -13.75 5.50
N ILE A 198 3.40 -14.20 4.25
CA ILE A 198 3.04 -15.59 3.94
C ILE A 198 4.01 -16.57 4.59
N VAL A 199 5.31 -16.35 4.44
CA VAL A 199 6.34 -17.19 5.07
C VAL A 199 6.21 -17.19 6.59
N GLN A 200 5.97 -16.01 7.18
CA GLN A 200 5.78 -15.86 8.61
C GLN A 200 4.57 -16.65 9.13
N PHE A 201 3.41 -16.50 8.50
CA PHE A 201 2.20 -17.23 8.91
C PHE A 201 2.35 -18.74 8.66
N GLY A 202 3.10 -19.15 7.62
CA GLY A 202 3.34 -20.56 7.30
C GLY A 202 4.28 -21.30 8.26
N ILE A 203 5.25 -20.60 8.87
CA ILE A 203 6.19 -21.21 9.83
C ILE A 203 5.52 -21.48 11.21
N GLY A 204 4.43 -20.78 11.53
CA GLY A 204 3.68 -20.97 12.78
C GLY A 204 4.33 -20.33 14.02
N TRP A 205 3.66 -20.41 15.18
CA TRP A 205 3.99 -19.66 16.40
C TRP A 205 4.86 -20.44 17.40
N ASN A 206 5.99 -21.02 16.99
CA ASN A 206 6.90 -21.71 17.92
C ASN A 206 7.90 -20.74 18.57
N GLY A 207 8.44 -21.05 19.76
CA GLY A 207 9.24 -20.11 20.58
C GLY A 207 10.48 -19.47 19.91
N TYR A 208 11.12 -20.15 18.96
CA TYR A 208 12.19 -19.59 18.12
C TYR A 208 11.67 -18.55 17.11
N VAL A 209 10.40 -18.70 16.69
CA VAL A 209 9.70 -17.84 15.75
C VAL A 209 9.27 -16.52 16.39
N ALA A 210 9.08 -16.44 17.70
CA ALA A 210 8.67 -15.19 18.37
C ALA A 210 9.69 -14.04 18.18
N ARG A 211 11.00 -14.34 18.16
CA ARG A 211 12.05 -13.35 17.88
C ARG A 211 12.08 -12.96 16.40
N GLN A 212 11.90 -13.91 15.50
CA GLN A 212 11.71 -13.63 14.06
C GLN A 212 10.41 -12.85 13.81
N ALA A 213 9.37 -13.05 14.61
CA ALA A 213 8.09 -12.37 14.45
C ALA A 213 8.18 -10.90 14.82
N ALA A 214 8.95 -10.54 15.86
CA ALA A 214 9.24 -9.15 16.20
C ALA A 214 10.09 -8.45 15.12
N PHE A 215 11.06 -9.16 14.53
CA PHE A 215 11.83 -8.65 13.39
C PHE A 215 10.94 -8.43 12.17
N ALA A 216 10.13 -9.42 11.79
CA ALA A 216 9.20 -9.33 10.66
C ALA A 216 8.16 -8.21 10.87
N TYR A 217 7.67 -8.01 12.09
CA TYR A 217 6.77 -6.90 12.43
C TYR A 217 7.42 -5.52 12.25
N THR A 218 8.68 -5.39 12.65
CA THR A 218 9.43 -4.14 12.49
C THR A 218 9.77 -3.89 11.02
N LEU A 219 10.15 -4.94 10.30
CA LEU A 219 10.44 -4.88 8.86
C LEU A 219 9.19 -4.50 8.07
N ASP A 220 8.03 -5.09 8.39
CA ASP A 220 6.74 -4.74 7.79
C ASP A 220 6.43 -3.25 7.96
N GLY A 221 6.53 -2.75 9.19
CA GLY A 221 6.33 -1.32 9.47
C GLY A 221 7.31 -0.43 8.73
N LEU A 222 8.57 -0.82 8.65
CA LEU A 222 9.59 -0.07 7.91
C LEU A 222 9.27 0.02 6.42
N LEU A 223 8.87 -1.10 5.78
CA LEU A 223 8.48 -1.12 4.37
C LEU A 223 7.28 -0.19 4.13
N MET A 224 6.31 -0.18 5.04
CA MET A 224 5.13 0.69 4.95
C MET A 224 5.46 2.17 5.17
N VAL A 225 6.34 2.49 6.13
CA VAL A 225 6.86 3.87 6.33
C VAL A 225 7.54 4.37 5.06
N ILE A 226 8.41 3.56 4.44
CA ILE A 226 9.10 3.92 3.19
C ILE A 226 8.08 4.18 2.09
N ALA A 227 7.12 3.26 1.91
CA ALA A 227 6.09 3.40 0.87
C ALA A 227 5.25 4.67 1.05
N MET A 228 4.77 4.94 2.25
CA MET A 228 3.98 6.13 2.55
C MET A 228 4.76 7.42 2.39
N THR A 229 6.03 7.42 2.79
CA THR A 229 6.92 8.57 2.64
C THR A 229 7.15 8.89 1.16
N MET A 230 7.37 7.86 0.33
CA MET A 230 7.53 8.04 -1.12
C MET A 230 6.29 8.63 -1.79
N ILE A 231 5.09 8.14 -1.44
CA ILE A 231 3.82 8.70 -1.96
C ILE A 231 3.63 10.13 -1.46
N LEU A 232 4.06 10.46 -0.25
CA LEU A 232 3.93 11.81 0.29
C LEU A 232 4.77 12.81 -0.50
N PHE A 233 6.01 12.45 -0.84
CA PHE A 233 6.89 13.29 -1.66
C PHE A 233 6.46 13.37 -3.12
N ILE A 234 6.12 12.24 -3.74
CA ILE A 234 5.66 12.18 -5.13
C ILE A 234 4.14 12.03 -5.14
N HIS A 235 3.48 13.03 -4.55
CA HIS A 235 2.04 12.99 -4.34
C HIS A 235 1.28 13.08 -5.68
N PRO A 236 0.28 12.20 -5.91
CA PRO A 236 -0.47 12.18 -7.18
C PRO A 236 -1.09 13.53 -7.53
N GLY A 237 -1.53 14.30 -6.55
CA GLY A 237 -2.10 15.63 -6.77
C GLY A 237 -1.13 16.62 -7.41
N LEU A 238 0.18 16.53 -7.10
CA LEU A 238 1.20 17.39 -7.70
C LEU A 238 1.47 16.98 -9.15
N VAL A 239 1.53 15.67 -9.41
CA VAL A 239 1.67 15.11 -10.77
C VAL A 239 0.49 15.52 -11.63
N TYR A 240 -0.73 15.42 -11.12
CA TYR A 240 -1.94 15.79 -11.86
C TYR A 240 -2.07 17.28 -12.12
N SER A 241 -1.66 18.11 -11.16
CA SER A 241 -1.67 19.56 -11.32
C SER A 241 -0.69 19.99 -12.42
N ARG A 242 0.48 19.34 -12.49
CA ARG A 242 1.46 19.55 -13.56
C ARG A 242 0.94 19.09 -14.92
N LEU A 243 0.33 17.90 -15.00
CA LEU A 243 -0.26 17.41 -16.25
C LEU A 243 -1.38 18.33 -16.75
N LYS A 244 -2.19 18.91 -15.86
CA LYS A 244 -3.22 19.88 -16.25
C LYS A 244 -2.63 21.18 -16.81
N ALA A 245 -1.46 21.59 -16.33
CA ALA A 245 -0.78 22.80 -16.78
C ALA A 245 0.08 22.60 -18.05
N ASP A 246 0.11 21.39 -18.62
CA ASP A 246 0.88 21.09 -19.83
C ASP A 246 0.10 21.52 -21.08
N PRO A 247 0.63 22.45 -21.90
CA PRO A 247 -0.04 22.97 -23.10
C PRO A 247 -0.42 21.88 -24.11
N LEU A 248 0.35 20.77 -24.16
CA LEU A 248 0.08 19.66 -25.08
C LEU A 248 -1.21 18.92 -24.72
N LEU A 249 -1.56 18.86 -23.44
CA LEU A 249 -2.80 18.23 -22.96
C LEU A 249 -3.99 19.19 -23.05
N GLU A 250 -3.75 20.49 -22.92
CA GLU A 250 -4.80 21.51 -23.05
C GLU A 250 -5.29 21.64 -24.50
N HIS A 251 -4.39 21.60 -25.49
CA HIS A 251 -4.76 21.61 -26.91
C HIS A 251 -5.64 20.43 -27.31
N THR A 252 -5.34 19.21 -26.86
CA THR A 252 -6.15 18.02 -27.17
C THR A 252 -7.55 18.09 -26.53
N SER A 253 -7.68 18.77 -25.38
CA SER A 253 -8.98 18.96 -24.72
C SER A 253 -9.87 20.02 -25.38
N ASN A 254 -9.28 20.98 -26.09
CA ASN A 254 -10.00 22.06 -26.78
C ASN A 254 -10.40 21.71 -28.24
N GLU A 255 -9.87 20.60 -28.79
CA GLU A 255 -10.25 20.09 -30.12
C GLU A 255 -11.42 19.08 -30.07
N LEU A 256 -12.03 18.88 -28.90
CA LEU A 256 -13.20 18.04 -28.65
C LEU A 256 -14.40 18.89 -28.21
#